data_AF-A0A1X7DRH6-F1
#
_entry.id   AF-A0A1X7DRH6-F1
#
_cell.length_a   1.000
_cell.length_b   1.000
_cell.length_c   1.000
_cell.angle_alpha   90.00
_cell.angle_beta   90.00
_cell.angle_gamma   90.00
#
_symmetry.space_group_name_H-M   'P 1'
#
loop_
_entity.id
_entity.type
_entity.pdbx_description
1 polymer ?
#
loop_
_entity_poly.entity_id
_entity_poly.type
_entity_poly.pdbx_seq_one_letter_code
_entity_poly.pdbx_strand_id
1 'polypeptide(L)'
;MDFKITYWTRRWSANTTLTVQKTEAGWHISHVAINGDADREGVPFLESNLHQDNVQFPHDVGAFLGFVWDQLNSGKIDEQRAQEMIQEIGDWITACETSQPVWKVWNS
;
A
#
# COMPACT_ATOMS: atom_id res chain seq x y z
N MET A 1 15.14 -0.81 7.94
CA MET A 1 13.93 -0.38 8.66
C MET A 1 12.73 -0.94 7.92
N ASP A 2 11.76 -1.46 8.66
CA ASP A 2 10.57 -2.09 8.09
C ASP A 2 9.40 -1.15 8.31
N PHE A 3 8.84 -0.67 7.20
CA PHE A 3 7.62 0.11 7.19
C PHE A 3 6.41 -0.81 7.04
N LYS A 4 5.24 -0.31 7.42
CA LYS A 4 3.97 -1.03 7.31
C LYS A 4 2.93 -0.18 6.59
N ILE A 5 2.26 -0.77 5.62
CA ILE A 5 1.02 -0.24 5.04
C ILE A 5 -0.11 -1.10 5.60
N THR A 6 -0.97 -0.52 6.44
CA THR A 6 -2.17 -1.23 6.93
C THR A 6 -3.41 -0.64 6.29
N TYR A 7 -4.29 -1.49 5.77
CA TYR A 7 -5.56 -1.08 5.17
C TYR A 7 -6.67 -2.09 5.51
N TRP A 8 -7.92 -1.66 5.44
CA TRP A 8 -9.08 -2.53 5.59
C TRP A 8 -9.38 -3.28 4.30
N THR A 9 -9.73 -4.57 4.44
CA THR A 9 -10.11 -5.42 3.31
C THR A 9 -11.50 -5.99 3.54
N ARG A 10 -12.47 -5.76 2.62
CA ARG A 10 -13.82 -6.35 2.77
C ARG A 10 -13.81 -7.87 2.69
N ARG A 11 -12.97 -8.45 1.81
CA ARG A 11 -12.81 -9.91 1.65
C ARG A 11 -12.57 -10.63 2.98
N TRP A 12 -11.76 -10.02 3.85
CA TRP A 12 -11.39 -10.60 5.14
C TRP A 12 -12.18 -10.01 6.30
N SER A 13 -12.90 -8.90 6.08
CA SER A 13 -13.55 -8.12 7.14
C SER A 13 -12.57 -7.82 8.28
N ALA A 14 -11.34 -7.46 7.90
CA ALA A 14 -10.22 -7.21 8.81
C ALA A 14 -9.21 -6.26 8.17
N ASN A 15 -8.31 -5.74 9.01
CA ASN A 15 -7.12 -5.05 8.53
C ASN A 15 -6.11 -6.06 7.96
N THR A 16 -5.54 -5.71 6.82
CA THR A 16 -4.42 -6.38 6.17
C THR A 16 -3.19 -5.46 6.24
N THR A 17 -2.00 -6.04 6.45
CA THR A 17 -0.76 -5.27 6.55
C THR A 17 0.28 -5.82 5.59
N LEU A 18 0.80 -4.95 4.72
CA LEU A 18 1.99 -5.23 3.91
C LEU A 18 3.23 -4.68 4.63
N THR A 19 4.32 -5.44 4.61
CA THR A 19 5.63 -4.93 5.01
C THR A 19 6.32 -4.32 3.79
N VAL A 20 6.89 -3.13 3.96
CA VAL A 20 7.64 -2.39 2.93
C VAL A 20 9.00 -2.03 3.47
N GLN A 21 10.06 -2.42 2.76
CA GLN A 21 11.44 -2.11 3.13
C GLN A 21 12.08 -1.29 2.01
N LYS A 22 12.73 -0.17 2.36
CA LYS A 22 13.43 0.64 1.37
C LYS A 22 14.65 -0.11 0.82
N THR A 23 14.80 -0.15 -0.49
CA THR A 23 16.02 -0.60 -1.18
C THR A 23 16.72 0.58 -1.88
N GLU A 24 17.84 0.33 -2.54
CA GLU A 24 18.52 1.33 -3.36
C GLU A 24 17.74 1.70 -4.63
N ALA A 25 16.93 0.78 -5.16
CA ALA A 25 16.19 0.94 -6.41
C ALA A 25 14.68 1.22 -6.24
N GLY A 26 14.13 0.96 -5.05
CA GLY A 26 12.70 1.06 -4.78
C GLY A 26 12.31 0.45 -3.44
N TRP A 27 11.31 -0.42 -3.44
CA TRP A 27 10.80 -1.08 -2.24
C TRP A 27 10.90 -2.60 -2.36
N HIS A 28 11.25 -3.28 -1.29
CA HIS A 28 10.90 -4.69 -1.12
C HIS A 28 9.54 -4.74 -0.45
N ILE A 29 8.53 -5.29 -1.14
CA ILE A 29 7.17 -5.44 -0.63
C ILE A 29 6.98 -6.89 -0.26
N SER A 30 6.46 -7.17 0.93
CA SER A 30 6.16 -8.54 1.35
C SER A 30 4.84 -8.69 2.08
N HIS A 31 4.15 -9.77 1.71
CA HIS A 31 3.01 -10.35 2.39
C HIS A 31 3.06 -11.88 2.22
N VAL A 32 2.03 -12.59 2.68
CA VAL A 32 2.00 -14.07 2.74
C VAL A 32 2.29 -14.73 1.39
N ALA A 33 1.69 -14.25 0.30
CA ALA A 33 1.74 -14.91 -1.02
C ALA A 33 2.47 -14.11 -2.09
N ILE A 34 2.39 -12.77 -2.06
CA ILE A 34 2.98 -11.89 -3.06
C ILE A 34 4.04 -11.04 -2.38
N ASN A 35 5.29 -11.25 -2.79
CA ASN A 35 6.45 -10.55 -2.28
C ASN A 35 7.53 -10.40 -3.35
N GLY A 36 8.37 -9.39 -3.21
CA GLY A 36 9.53 -9.17 -4.08
C GLY A 36 9.98 -7.72 -4.13
N ASP A 37 11.06 -7.51 -4.88
CA ASP A 37 11.63 -6.20 -5.13
C ASP A 37 10.85 -5.47 -6.22
N ALA A 38 10.40 -4.28 -5.86
CA ALA A 38 9.62 -3.38 -6.67
C ALA A 38 10.41 -2.12 -6.99
N ASP A 39 9.95 -1.38 -7.99
CA ASP A 39 10.42 -0.02 -8.21
C ASP A 39 9.94 0.93 -7.08
N ARG A 40 10.25 2.22 -7.23
CA ARG A 40 9.89 3.24 -6.24
C ARG A 40 8.37 3.36 -6.05
N GLU A 41 7.57 3.06 -7.06
CA GLU A 41 6.11 3.12 -7.01
C GLU A 41 5.50 1.81 -6.50
N GLY A 42 6.32 0.80 -6.22
CA GLY A 42 5.86 -0.49 -5.70
C GLY A 42 5.40 -1.44 -6.80
N VAL A 43 5.72 -1.18 -8.07
CA VAL A 43 5.39 -2.08 -9.18
C VAL A 43 6.33 -3.29 -9.20
N PRO A 44 5.81 -4.52 -9.37
CA PRO A 44 4.39 -4.87 -9.54
C PRO A 44 3.66 -5.22 -8.24
N PHE A 45 4.37 -5.28 -7.12
CA PHE A 45 3.91 -6.03 -5.93
C PHE A 45 2.89 -5.31 -5.04
N LEU A 46 2.83 -3.97 -5.04
CA LEU A 46 1.84 -3.22 -4.28
C LEU A 46 0.43 -3.53 -4.80
N GLU A 47 0.19 -3.22 -6.08
CA GLU A 47 -1.11 -3.43 -6.71
C GLU A 47 -1.45 -4.92 -6.86
N SER A 48 -0.45 -5.77 -7.09
CA SER A 48 -0.68 -7.22 -7.13
C SER A 48 -1.24 -7.76 -5.82
N ASN A 49 -0.76 -7.27 -4.66
CA ASN A 49 -1.33 -7.64 -3.36
C ASN A 49 -2.77 -7.13 -3.20
N LEU A 50 -3.05 -5.88 -3.57
CA LEU A 50 -4.38 -5.29 -3.48
C LEU A 50 -5.39 -6.01 -4.40
N HIS A 51 -4.98 -6.33 -5.62
CA HIS A 51 -5.80 -7.09 -6.57
C HIS A 51 -6.04 -8.53 -6.13
N GLN A 52 -5.05 -9.20 -5.53
CA GLN A 52 -5.24 -10.56 -5.00
C GLN A 52 -6.40 -10.63 -4.02
N ASP A 53 -6.58 -9.57 -3.22
CA ASP A 53 -7.62 -9.47 -2.19
C ASP A 53 -8.87 -8.70 -2.64
N ASN A 54 -8.99 -8.39 -3.93
CA ASN A 54 -10.09 -7.66 -4.55
C ASN A 54 -10.35 -6.27 -3.92
N VAL A 55 -9.31 -5.64 -3.38
CA VAL A 55 -9.40 -4.32 -2.77
C VAL A 55 -9.66 -3.29 -3.88
N GLN A 56 -10.61 -2.38 -3.66
CA GLN A 56 -10.75 -1.16 -4.43
C GLN A 56 -9.82 -0.10 -3.85
N PHE A 57 -8.97 0.45 -4.69
CA PHE A 57 -7.94 1.39 -4.28
C PHE A 57 -7.80 2.50 -5.34
N PRO A 58 -7.24 3.65 -4.96
CA PRO A 58 -7.06 4.76 -5.87
C PRO A 58 -5.98 4.46 -6.91
N HIS A 59 -6.22 4.90 -8.15
CA HIS A 59 -5.33 4.66 -9.30
C HIS A 59 -3.87 5.06 -9.03
N ASP A 60 -3.64 6.20 -8.36
CA ASP A 60 -2.29 6.75 -8.19
C ASP A 60 -1.59 6.28 -6.89
N VAL A 61 -2.06 5.19 -6.25
CA VAL A 61 -1.50 4.72 -4.97
C VAL A 61 0.01 4.50 -5.03
N GLY A 62 0.52 3.96 -6.14
CA GLY A 62 1.95 3.75 -6.36
C GLY A 62 2.75 5.06 -6.45
N ALA A 63 2.22 6.08 -7.11
CA ALA A 63 2.88 7.38 -7.24
C ALA A 63 3.11 8.05 -5.88
N PHE A 64 2.16 7.92 -4.93
CA PHE A 64 2.33 8.42 -3.57
C PHE A 64 3.41 7.66 -2.81
N LEU A 65 3.48 6.33 -2.97
CA LEU A 65 4.54 5.53 -2.37
C LEU A 65 5.93 5.88 -2.96
N GLY A 66 6.00 6.15 -4.27
CA GLY A 66 7.19 6.66 -4.95
C GLY A 66 7.64 8.01 -4.43
N PHE A 67 6.71 8.92 -4.17
CA PHE A 67 7.02 10.20 -3.56
C PHE A 67 7.65 10.05 -2.17
N VAL A 68 7.10 9.16 -1.31
CA VAL A 68 7.69 8.86 0.01
C VAL A 68 9.12 8.35 -0.15
N TRP A 69 9.34 7.45 -1.10
CA TRP A 69 10.68 6.90 -1.37
C TRP A 69 11.67 8.02 -1.68
N ASP A 70 11.31 8.95 -2.57
CA ASP A 70 12.17 10.07 -2.98
C ASP A 70 12.47 11.02 -1.82
N GLN A 71 11.48 11.32 -0.96
CA GLN A 71 11.70 12.17 0.21
C GLN A 71 12.64 11.51 1.23
N LEU A 72 12.44 10.22 1.50
CA LEU A 72 13.27 9.46 2.42
C LEU A 72 14.69 9.29 1.87
N ASN A 73 14.84 8.99 0.57
CA ASN A 73 16.13 8.85 -0.08
C ASN A 73 16.94 10.15 -0.12
N SER A 74 16.26 11.29 -0.26
CA SER A 74 16.91 12.61 -0.24
C SER A 74 17.17 13.15 1.18
N GLY A 75 16.77 12.42 2.23
CA GLY A 75 16.93 12.83 3.62
C GLY A 75 16.04 14.02 4.02
N LYS A 76 14.99 14.31 3.25
CA LYS A 76 14.02 15.38 3.55
C LYS A 76 13.04 14.99 4.64
N ILE A 77 12.81 13.70 4.81
CA ILE A 77 12.04 13.11 5.90
C ILE A 77 12.86 12.00 6.54
N ASP A 78 12.58 11.73 7.82
CA ASP A 78 13.13 10.59 8.53
C ASP A 78 12.22 9.36 8.42
N GLU A 79 12.66 8.25 9.03
CA GLU A 79 11.91 7.00 9.03
C GLU A 79 10.55 7.12 9.75
N GLN A 80 10.46 7.94 10.80
CA GLN A 80 9.20 8.14 11.51
C GLN A 80 8.17 8.81 10.60
N ARG A 81 8.55 9.92 9.96
CA ARG A 81 7.64 10.63 9.06
C ARG A 81 7.32 9.81 7.81
N ALA A 82 8.26 9.00 7.33
CA ALA A 82 7.99 8.05 6.24
C ALA A 82 6.92 7.02 6.65
N GLN A 83 7.01 6.43 7.86
CA GLN A 83 5.98 5.50 8.34
C GLN A 83 4.60 6.16 8.46
N GLU A 84 4.53 7.41 8.93
CA GLU A 84 3.27 8.16 8.98
C GLU A 84 2.66 8.34 7.58
N MET A 85 3.45 8.82 6.61
CA MET A 85 2.99 9.01 5.23
C MET A 85 2.59 7.70 4.54
N ILE A 86 3.32 6.62 4.82
CA ILE A 86 2.98 5.28 4.32
C ILE A 86 1.65 4.79 4.90
N GLN A 87 1.36 5.10 6.17
CA GLN A 87 0.07 4.77 6.76
C GLN A 87 -1.05 5.66 6.21
N GLU A 88 -0.80 6.95 5.93
CA GLU A 88 -1.77 7.82 5.23
C GLU A 88 -2.20 7.23 3.87
N ILE A 89 -1.29 6.55 3.15
CA ILE A 89 -1.61 5.79 1.92
C ILE A 89 -2.54 4.60 2.24
N GLY A 90 -2.26 3.84 3.30
CA GLY A 90 -3.11 2.73 3.77
C GLY A 90 -4.52 3.18 4.15
N ASP A 91 -4.64 4.35 4.77
CA ASP A 91 -5.92 4.96 5.13
C ASP A 91 -6.70 5.41 3.87
N TRP A 92 -6.00 5.92 2.85
CA TRP A 92 -6.62 6.27 1.57
C TRP A 92 -7.15 5.05 0.81
N ILE A 93 -6.40 3.93 0.82
CA ILE A 93 -6.86 2.64 0.31
C ILE A 93 -8.14 2.21 1.05
N THR A 94 -8.13 2.27 2.38
CA THR A 94 -9.28 1.93 3.22
C THR A 94 -10.50 2.80 2.89
N ALA A 95 -10.32 4.11 2.71
CA ALA A 95 -11.39 5.01 2.36
C ALA A 95 -11.99 4.67 0.97
N CYS A 96 -11.14 4.33 -0.01
CA CYS A 96 -11.60 3.90 -1.33
C CYS A 96 -12.40 2.59 -1.25
N GLU A 97 -11.83 1.57 -0.59
CA GLU A 97 -12.44 0.25 -0.43
C GLU A 97 -13.78 0.31 0.30
N THR A 98 -13.89 1.14 1.33
CA THR A 98 -15.11 1.24 2.14
C THR A 98 -16.18 2.13 1.51
N SER A 99 -15.80 3.11 0.68
CA SER A 99 -16.75 4.02 0.03
C SER A 99 -17.40 3.48 -1.25
N GLN A 100 -16.91 2.37 -1.80
CA GLN A 100 -17.53 1.77 -2.99
C GLN A 100 -19.02 1.41 -2.73
N PRO A 101 -19.91 1.60 -3.72
CA PRO A 101 -21.31 1.20 -3.61
C PRO A 101 -21.47 -0.27 -3.25
N VAL A 102 -22.49 -0.60 -2.46
CA VAL A 102 -22.86 -1.98 -2.14
C VAL A 102 -24.24 -2.26 -2.70
N TRP A 103 -24.31 -3.17 -3.67
CA TRP A 103 -25.55 -3.60 -4.28
C TRP A 103 -25.77 -5.08 -4.00
N LYS A 104 -26.96 -5.43 -3.48
CA LYS A 104 -27.35 -6.81 -3.13
C LYS A 104 -27.21 -7.82 -4.28
N VAL A 105 -27.22 -7.35 -5.51
CA VAL A 105 -27.13 -8.19 -6.72
C VAL A 105 -25.71 -8.36 -7.25
N TRP A 106 -24.71 -7.76 -6.60
CA TRP A 106 -23.34 -7.71 -7.10
C TRP A 106 -22.27 -7.95 -6.04
N ASN A 107 -22.21 -7.12 -4.99
CA ASN A 107 -21.04 -7.02 -4.12
C ASN A 107 -21.39 -6.80 -2.63
N SER A 108 -22.53 -7.34 -2.18
CA SER A 108 -22.96 -7.37 -0.77
C SER A 108 -22.48 -8.60 -0.02
#